data_AF-A0A1Y3B2T4-F1
#
_entry.id   AF-A0A1Y3B2T4-F1
#
_cell.length_a   1.000
_cell.length_b   1.000
_cell.length_c   1.000
_cell.angle_alpha   90.00
_cell.angle_beta   90.00
_cell.angle_gamma   90.00
#
_symmetry.space_group_name_H-M   'P 1'
#
loop_
_entity.id
_entity.type
_entity.pdbx_description
1 polymer ?
#
loop_
_entity_poly.entity_id
_entity_poly.type
_entity_poly.pdbx_seq_one_letter_code
_entity_poly.pdbx_strand_id
1 'polypeptide(L)'
;MTKGYLDKESAKSFGATTSVIQAQSYTIEEKFYDDDRIGGRRDRYSGSMQEFREKDGYHPDFKLDYVDEKGRMMNQKEAFRYLSHKFHGKGPGKNKIDKRMKKMEQES
;
A
#
# COMPACT_ATOMS: atom_id res chain seq x y z
N MET A 1 21.41 34.78 1.83
CA MET A 1 21.02 33.38 1.55
C MET A 1 19.56 33.23 1.95
N THR A 2 18.65 33.34 0.98
CA THR A 2 17.21 33.14 1.22
C THR A 2 16.98 31.64 1.41
N LYS A 3 16.58 31.23 2.62
CA LYS A 3 16.30 29.84 2.97
C LYS A 3 15.15 29.39 2.06
N GLY A 4 15.46 28.57 1.05
CA GLY A 4 14.58 28.20 -0.06
C GLY A 4 13.41 27.30 0.33
N TYR A 5 12.57 27.75 1.26
CA TYR A 5 11.28 27.15 1.53
C TYR A 5 10.27 27.79 0.58
N LEU A 6 9.68 26.97 -0.29
CA LEU A 6 8.54 27.33 -1.13
C LEU A 6 7.26 27.16 -0.31
N ASP A 7 6.50 28.24 -0.12
CA ASP A 7 5.17 28.22 0.50
C ASP A 7 4.18 27.48 -0.42
N LYS A 8 3.61 26.38 0.07
CA LYS A 8 2.60 25.60 -0.68
C LYS A 8 1.24 26.26 -0.46
N GLU A 9 0.77 27.01 -1.45
CA GLU A 9 -0.59 27.52 -1.45
C GLU A 9 -1.61 26.36 -1.42
N SER A 10 -2.52 26.40 -0.44
CA SER A 10 -3.59 25.42 -0.31
C SER A 10 -4.60 25.60 -1.43
N ALA A 11 -4.65 24.64 -2.36
CA ALA A 11 -5.69 24.57 -3.38
C ALA A 11 -7.08 24.47 -2.73
N LYS A 12 -8.00 25.31 -3.23
CA LYS A 12 -9.40 25.46 -2.79
C LYS A 12 -10.17 24.14 -2.91
N SER A 13 -10.99 23.82 -1.91
CA SER A 13 -11.89 22.68 -1.87
C SER A 13 -13.00 22.82 -2.92
N PHE A 14 -13.07 21.87 -3.85
CA PHE A 14 -14.21 21.73 -4.78
C PHE A 14 -15.36 21.01 -4.07
N GLY A 15 -16.57 21.58 -4.16
CA GLY A 15 -17.75 21.15 -3.43
C GLY A 15 -18.20 19.72 -3.76
N ALA A 16 -18.65 18.99 -2.74
CA ALA A 16 -19.20 17.66 -2.86
C ALA A 16 -20.61 17.71 -3.48
N THR A 17 -20.76 17.18 -4.69
CA THR A 17 -22.08 16.82 -5.23
C THR A 17 -22.40 15.39 -4.81
N THR A 18 -23.44 15.22 -3.98
CA THR A 18 -23.97 13.91 -3.60
C THR A 18 -24.59 13.21 -4.81
N SER A 19 -23.89 12.24 -5.39
CA SER A 19 -24.46 11.33 -6.37
C SER A 19 -25.29 10.27 -5.65
N VAL A 20 -26.58 10.21 -5.97
CA VAL A 20 -27.50 9.18 -5.48
C VAL A 20 -27.14 7.85 -6.15
N ILE A 21 -26.67 6.89 -5.36
CA ILE A 21 -26.39 5.52 -5.83
C ILE A 21 -27.73 4.81 -6.03
N GLN A 22 -28.08 4.48 -7.27
CA GLN A 22 -29.20 3.59 -7.57
C GLN A 22 -28.74 2.14 -7.44
N ALA A 23 -29.34 1.39 -6.51
CA ALA A 23 -29.11 -0.03 -6.36
C ALA A 23 -29.82 -0.81 -7.48
N GLN A 24 -29.06 -1.64 -8.21
CA GLN A 24 -29.62 -2.63 -9.13
C GLN A 24 -29.84 -3.95 -8.38
N SER A 25 -31.02 -4.54 -8.54
CA SER A 25 -31.35 -5.85 -7.99
C SER A 25 -30.73 -6.96 -8.85
N TYR A 26 -29.72 -7.65 -8.32
CA TYR A 26 -29.14 -8.84 -8.96
C TYR A 26 -29.76 -10.11 -8.39
N THR A 27 -30.24 -10.99 -9.25
CA THR A 27 -30.55 -12.39 -8.89
C THR A 27 -29.31 -13.22 -9.16
N ILE A 28 -28.68 -13.72 -8.11
CA ILE A 28 -27.53 -14.62 -8.22
C ILE A 28 -28.08 -16.00 -8.58
N GLU A 29 -27.90 -16.40 -9.84
CA GLU A 29 -28.06 -17.81 -10.22
C GLU A 29 -26.78 -18.55 -9.82
N GLU A 30 -26.89 -19.47 -8.86
CA GLU A 30 -25.81 -20.39 -8.50
C GLU A 30 -25.53 -21.33 -9.67
N LYS A 31 -24.60 -20.96 -10.54
CA LYS A 31 -23.94 -21.92 -11.43
C LYS A 31 -22.95 -22.71 -10.58
N PHE A 32 -23.38 -23.87 -10.10
CA PHE A 32 -22.49 -24.91 -9.62
C PHE A 32 -21.55 -25.30 -10.76
N TYR A 33 -20.32 -24.81 -10.70
CA TYR A 33 -19.24 -25.35 -11.53
C TYR A 33 -18.85 -26.70 -10.90
N ASP A 34 -18.99 -27.78 -11.66
CA ASP A 34 -18.40 -29.08 -11.35
C ASP A 34 -16.85 -28.93 -11.30
N ASP A 35 -16.35 -28.49 -10.14
CA ASP A 35 -14.93 -28.43 -9.81
C ASP A 35 -14.47 -29.81 -9.37
N ASP A 36 -14.13 -30.71 -10.31
CA ASP A 36 -13.56 -32.00 -9.85
C ASP A 36 -12.79 -32.84 -10.88
N ARG A 37 -12.05 -32.26 -11.85
CA ARG A 37 -11.14 -33.15 -12.62
C ARG A 37 -9.93 -32.67 -13.43
N ILE A 38 -9.60 -31.39 -13.64
CA ILE A 38 -8.43 -31.05 -14.49
C ILE A 38 -7.74 -29.75 -14.04
N GLY A 39 -6.68 -29.85 -13.24
CA GLY A 39 -5.87 -28.68 -12.88
C GLY A 39 -4.69 -29.05 -12.00
N GLY A 40 -3.60 -29.52 -12.62
CA GLY A 40 -2.37 -29.91 -11.93
C GLY A 40 -1.85 -28.81 -11.01
N ARG A 41 -1.06 -29.22 -9.99
CA ARG A 41 -0.52 -28.37 -8.92
C ARG A 41 0.28 -27.11 -9.35
N ARG A 42 0.38 -26.82 -10.64
CA ARG A 42 1.04 -25.66 -11.22
C ARG A 42 0.19 -24.39 -11.15
N ASP A 43 -1.15 -24.50 -11.17
CA ASP A 43 -2.03 -23.32 -11.31
C ASP A 43 -2.38 -22.62 -10.00
N ARG A 44 -2.03 -23.15 -8.83
CA ARG A 44 -2.35 -22.50 -7.55
C ARG A 44 -1.63 -21.16 -7.32
N TYR A 45 -0.60 -20.85 -8.12
CA TYR A 45 0.11 -19.57 -8.05
C TYR A 45 -0.20 -18.64 -9.23
N SER A 46 -0.95 -19.12 -10.21
CA SER A 46 -1.51 -18.28 -11.28
C SER A 46 -2.85 -17.74 -10.79
N GLY A 47 -2.79 -16.80 -9.85
CA GLY A 47 -3.99 -16.03 -9.50
C GLY A 47 -4.60 -15.42 -10.76
N SER A 48 -5.91 -15.17 -10.73
CA SER A 48 -6.65 -14.54 -11.81
C SER A 48 -6.11 -13.13 -12.07
N MET A 49 -5.04 -13.03 -12.86
CA MET A 49 -4.58 -11.78 -13.47
C MET A 49 -5.66 -11.38 -14.48
N GLN A 50 -6.75 -10.77 -14.00
CA GLN A 50 -7.73 -10.14 -14.87
C GLN A 50 -7.03 -9.00 -15.57
N GLU A 51 -6.80 -9.17 -16.87
CA GLU A 51 -6.27 -8.12 -17.72
C GLU A 51 -7.25 -6.95 -17.74
N PHE A 52 -6.83 -5.80 -17.24
CA PHE A 52 -7.69 -4.62 -17.07
C PHE A 52 -7.84 -3.87 -18.41
N ARG A 53 -8.53 -4.49 -19.37
CA ARG A 53 -8.76 -3.94 -20.72
C ARG A 53 -9.74 -2.77 -20.77
N GLU A 54 -10.44 -2.49 -19.67
CA GLU A 54 -11.43 -1.41 -19.60
C GLU A 54 -10.80 0.00 -19.54
N LYS A 55 -9.49 0.09 -19.31
CA LYS A 55 -8.77 1.36 -19.23
C LYS A 55 -7.51 1.36 -20.10
N ASP A 56 -7.71 1.25 -21.41
CA ASP A 56 -6.69 1.52 -22.43
C ASP A 56 -6.25 2.99 -22.38
N GLY A 57 -5.32 3.32 -21.48
CA GLY A 57 -4.79 4.66 -21.27
C GLY A 57 -4.58 5.08 -19.80
N TYR A 58 -4.97 4.25 -18.83
CA TYR A 58 -4.75 4.55 -17.41
C TYR A 58 -3.31 4.23 -17.00
N HIS A 59 -2.51 5.28 -16.84
CA HIS A 59 -1.12 5.22 -16.39
C HIS A 59 -0.99 5.90 -15.02
N PRO A 60 -1.31 5.20 -13.93
CA PRO A 60 -1.15 5.77 -12.60
C PRO A 60 0.34 5.96 -12.31
N ASP A 61 0.73 7.20 -11.98
CA ASP A 61 2.02 7.44 -11.34
C ASP A 61 1.89 7.10 -9.85
N PHE A 62 2.46 5.97 -9.44
CA PHE A 62 2.44 5.56 -8.04
C PHE A 62 3.81 5.78 -7.42
N LYS A 63 3.81 6.40 -6.25
CA LYS A 63 4.99 6.59 -5.42
C LYS A 63 4.89 5.64 -4.24
N LEU A 64 5.89 4.77 -4.11
CA LEU A 64 5.97 3.82 -3.02
C LEU A 64 6.82 4.40 -1.89
N ASP A 65 6.13 4.93 -0.89
CA ASP A 65 6.75 5.50 0.30
C ASP A 65 6.52 4.63 1.52
N TYR A 66 7.51 4.59 2.41
CA TYR A 66 7.43 3.85 3.66
C TYR A 66 7.45 4.82 4.82
N VAL A 67 6.46 4.72 5.71
CA VAL A 67 6.28 5.65 6.82
C VAL A 67 6.33 4.90 8.15
N ASP A 68 7.07 5.43 9.11
CA ASP A 68 7.16 4.90 10.49
C ASP A 68 5.95 5.34 11.34
N GLU A 69 5.77 4.77 12.53
CA GLU A 69 4.66 5.09 13.46
C GLU A 69 4.62 6.56 13.87
N LYS A 70 5.76 7.25 13.77
CA LYS A 70 5.93 8.68 14.05
C LYS A 70 5.68 9.58 12.83
N GLY A 71 5.19 9.04 11.71
CA GLY A 71 4.93 9.78 10.48
C GLY A 71 6.20 10.16 9.69
N ARG A 72 7.36 9.58 10.02
CA ARG A 72 8.62 9.88 9.33
C ARG A 72 8.81 8.96 8.13
N MET A 73 9.29 9.54 7.03
CA MET A 73 9.69 8.79 5.84
C MET A 73 10.88 7.89 6.17
N MET A 74 10.69 6.59 6.05
CA MET A 74 11.73 5.59 6.26
C MET A 74 12.58 5.42 5.00
N ASN A 75 13.88 5.27 5.20
CA ASN A 75 14.76 4.80 4.15
C ASN A 75 14.43 3.33 3.80
N GLN A 76 14.68 2.90 2.56
CA GLN A 76 14.45 1.53 2.07
C GLN A 76 15.03 0.46 3.00
N LYS A 77 16.24 0.66 3.53
CA LYS A 77 16.89 -0.27 4.48
C LYS A 77 16.12 -0.40 5.79
N GLU A 78 15.53 0.70 6.23
CA GLU A 78 14.77 0.75 7.47
C GLU A 78 13.39 0.13 7.30
N ALA A 79 12.74 0.43 6.16
CA ALA A 79 11.48 -0.17 5.74
C ALA A 79 11.59 -1.70 5.62
N PHE A 80 12.60 -2.20 4.90
CA PHE A 80 12.84 -3.64 4.78
C PHE A 80 13.02 -4.29 6.15
N ARG A 81 13.87 -3.71 7.01
CA ARG A 81 14.10 -4.25 8.36
C ARG A 81 12.83 -4.25 9.20
N TYR A 82 12.00 -3.21 9.12
CA TYR A 82 10.71 -3.15 9.80
C TYR A 82 9.78 -4.28 9.32
N LEU A 83 9.64 -4.43 7.99
CA LEU A 83 8.84 -5.47 7.38
C LEU A 83 9.33 -6.87 7.76
N SER A 84 10.64 -7.13 7.72
CA SER A 84 11.22 -8.41 8.12
C SER A 84 10.96 -8.73 9.59
N HIS A 85 11.08 -7.77 10.50
CA HIS A 85 10.79 -8.00 11.92
C HIS A 85 9.30 -8.24 12.17
N LYS A 86 8.40 -7.53 11.47
CA LYS A 86 6.96 -7.79 11.53
C LYS A 86 6.61 -9.17 10.97
N PHE A 87 7.24 -9.56 9.87
CA PHE A 87 7.03 -10.86 9.23
C PHE A 87 7.56 -12.03 10.06
N HIS A 88 8.81 -11.95 10.55
CA HIS A 88 9.43 -13.03 11.32
C HIS A 88 9.12 -12.99 12.83
N GLY A 89 8.52 -11.90 13.33
CA GLY A 89 8.20 -11.70 14.75
C GLY A 89 9.42 -11.54 15.67
N LYS A 90 10.65 -11.60 15.13
CA LYS A 90 11.89 -11.47 15.89
C LYS A 90 12.38 -10.03 15.85
N GLY A 91 12.14 -9.30 16.92
CA GLY A 91 12.61 -7.93 17.08
C GLY A 91 14.12 -7.83 17.29
N PRO A 92 14.71 -6.64 17.08
CA PRO A 92 16.10 -6.38 17.42
C PRO A 92 16.29 -6.39 18.94
N GLY A 93 17.45 -6.84 19.42
CA GLY A 93 17.77 -6.82 20.86
C GLY A 93 17.87 -5.40 21.44
N LYS A 94 17.66 -5.27 22.76
CA LYS A 94 17.59 -4.00 23.50
C LYS A 94 18.69 -3.00 23.16
N ASN A 95 19.95 -3.40 23.22
CA ASN A 95 21.10 -2.52 22.93
C ASN A 95 21.08 -1.93 21.51
N LYS A 96 20.50 -2.65 20.52
CA LYS A 96 20.37 -2.15 19.15
C LYS A 96 19.23 -1.16 19.03
N ILE A 97 18.15 -1.33 19.79
CA ILE A 97 17.03 -0.39 19.85
C ILE A 97 17.54 0.92 20.47
N ASP A 98 18.18 0.86 21.63
CA ASP A 98 18.64 2.05 22.36
C ASP A 98 19.62 2.90 21.52
N LYS A 99 20.59 2.25 20.86
CA LYS A 99 21.53 2.96 19.95
C LYS A 99 20.82 3.62 18.78
N ARG A 100 19.82 2.95 18.19
CA ARG A 100 19.08 3.48 17.04
C ARG A 100 18.17 4.63 17.46
N MET A 101 17.51 4.53 18.60
CA MET A 101 16.68 5.59 19.17
C MET A 101 17.51 6.85 19.43
N LYS A 102 18.70 6.70 20.02
CA LYS A 102 19.62 7.83 20.24
C LYS A 102 20.06 8.49 18.94
N LYS A 103 20.36 7.72 17.89
CA LYS A 103 20.71 8.28 16.57
C LYS A 103 19.52 9.07 15.99
N MET A 104 18.31 8.52 16.09
CA MET A 104 17.11 9.17 15.58
C MET A 104 16.79 10.48 16.31
N GLU A 105 17.04 10.55 17.61
CA GLU A 105 16.85 11.77 18.42
C GLU A 105 17.86 12.85 18.05
N GLN A 106 19.10 12.48 17.71
CA GLN A 106 20.12 13.43 17.29
C GLN A 106 19.92 13.96 15.85
N GLU A 107 19.26 13.17 15.00
CA GLU A 107 19.01 13.49 13.58
C GLU A 107 17.65 14.20 13.37
N SER A 108 16.79 14.23 14.41
CA SER A 108 15.53 15.00 14.41
C SER A 108 15.78 16.45 14.82
#